data_AF-A0A963ESX7-F1
#
_entry.id   AF-A0A963ESX7-F1
#
_cell.length_a   1.000
_cell.length_b   1.000
_cell.length_c   1.000
_cell.angle_alpha   90.00
_cell.angle_beta   90.00
_cell.angle_gamma   90.00
#
_symmetry.space_group_name_H-M   'P 1'
#
loop_
_entity.id
_entity.type
_entity.pdbx_description
1 polymer ?
#
loop_
_entity_poly.entity_id
_entity_poly.type
_entity_poly.pdbx_seq_one_letter_code
_entity_poly.pdbx_strand_id
1 'polypeptide(L)' 'MGVEVFTLDATRTNYSESCAPALLGVEYPQSRLYALQMAFGEDGTARVSSAASGEMLASGSWQAGRAVYKTPEECTLF' A
#
# COMPACT_ATOMS: atom_id res chain seq x y z
N MET A 1 19.15 1.72 13.66
CA MET A 1 18.00 1.37 12.80
C MET A 1 18.08 2.26 11.56
N GLY A 2 18.13 1.67 10.37
CA GLY A 2 18.19 2.40 9.10
C GLY A 2 16.78 2.59 8.54
N VAL A 3 16.57 3.75 7.91
CA VAL A 3 15.37 4.03 7.13
C VAL A 3 15.76 4.01 5.67
N GLU A 4 15.07 3.20 4.87
CA GLU A 4 15.28 3.14 3.42
C GLU A 4 14.10 3.78 2.70
N VAL A 5 14.42 4.54 1.64
CA VAL A 5 13.44 5.18 0.76
C VAL A 5 13.60 4.64 -0.64
N PHE A 6 12.49 4.21 -1.24
CA PHE A 6 12.49 3.65 -2.59
C PHE A 6 11.15 3.92 -3.28
N THR A 7 11.14 3.81 -4.60
CA THR A 7 9.94 3.94 -5.43
C THR A 7 9.45 2.58 -5.87
N LEU A 8 8.14 2.33 -5.77
CA LEU A 8 7.51 1.13 -6.31
C LEU A 8 6.33 1.47 -7.20
N ASP A 9 6.19 0.69 -8.26
CA ASP A 9 4.94 0.52 -9.00
C ASP A 9 4.11 -0.56 -8.32
N ALA A 10 2.91 -0.19 -7.87
CA ALA A 10 1.95 -1.11 -7.30
C ALA A 10 0.81 -1.37 -8.30
N THR A 11 0.40 -2.64 -8.43
CA THR A 11 -0.75 -3.06 -9.24
C THR A 11 -1.84 -3.62 -8.34
N ARG A 12 -3.08 -3.15 -8.50
CA ARG A 12 -4.24 -3.67 -7.77
C ARG A 12 -4.50 -5.14 -8.16
N THR A 13 -4.58 -6.03 -7.17
CA THR A 13 -4.79 -7.47 -7.39
C THR A 13 -6.20 -7.96 -7.04
N ASN A 14 -7.02 -7.15 -6.38
CA ASN A 14 -8.41 -7.47 -6.03
C ASN A 14 -9.24 -6.18 -5.92
N TYR A 15 -10.55 -6.24 -6.14
CA TYR A 15 -11.47 -5.12 -5.91
C TYR A 15 -12.88 -5.63 -5.56
N SER A 16 -13.68 -4.82 -4.86
CA SER A 16 -15.09 -5.12 -4.63
C SER A 16 -15.94 -4.86 -5.89
N GLU A 17 -16.63 -5.90 -6.39
CA GLU A 17 -17.52 -5.81 -7.55
C GLU A 17 -18.73 -4.88 -7.33
N SER A 18 -19.06 -4.57 -6.07
CA SER A 18 -20.15 -3.67 -5.71
C SER A 18 -19.83 -2.18 -5.86
N CYS A 19 -18.58 -1.82 -6.12
CA CYS A 19 -18.16 -0.43 -6.23
C CYS A 19 -18.41 0.13 -7.63
N ALA A 20 -18.83 1.39 -7.70
CA ALA A 20 -18.98 2.08 -8.98
C ALA A 20 -17.61 2.14 -9.71
N PRO A 21 -17.52 1.77 -11.00
CA PRO A 21 -16.24 1.74 -11.73
C PRO A 21 -15.50 3.09 -11.74
N ALA A 22 -16.23 4.21 -11.76
CA ALA A 22 -15.65 5.55 -11.68
C ALA A 22 -14.98 5.82 -10.33
N LEU A 23 -15.59 5.38 -9.22
CA LEU A 23 -15.01 5.47 -7.88
C LEU A 23 -13.72 4.65 -7.80
N LEU A 24 -13.75 3.42 -8.34
CA LEU A 24 -12.57 2.55 -8.40
C LEU A 24 -11.43 3.17 -9.22
N GLY A 25 -11.73 3.88 -10.31
CA GLY A 25 -10.71 4.53 -11.13
C GLY A 25 -10.04 5.72 -10.43
N VAL A 26 -10.78 6.48 -9.63
CA VAL A 26 -10.29 7.68 -8.94
C VAL A 26 -9.63 7.34 -7.60
N GLU A 27 -10.31 6.57 -6.75
CA GLU A 27 -9.85 6.30 -5.39
C GLU A 27 -8.94 5.08 -5.30
N TYR A 28 -9.02 4.14 -6.24
CA TYR A 28 -8.25 2.90 -6.23
C TYR A 28 -7.66 2.56 -7.61
N PRO A 29 -6.91 3.47 -8.26
CA PRO A 29 -6.41 3.27 -9.61
C PRO A 29 -5.61 1.97 -9.75
N GLN A 30 -5.69 1.38 -10.94
CA GLN A 30 -5.04 0.09 -11.25
C GLN A 30 -3.53 0.13 -10.97
N SER A 31 -2.90 1.26 -11.24
CA SER A 31 -1.47 1.49 -11.02
C SER A 31 -1.28 2.70 -10.12
N ARG A 32 -0.35 2.59 -9.16
CA ARG A 32 0.09 3.72 -8.33
C ARG A 32 1.61 3.72 -8.21
N LEU A 33 2.17 4.92 -8.28
CA LEU A 33 3.56 5.22 -7.94
C LEU A 33 3.61 5.70 -6.49
N TYR A 34 4.42 5.06 -5.68
CA TYR A 34 4.64 5.46 -4.30
C TYR A 34 6.11 5.77 -4.04
N ALA A 35 6.37 6.86 -3.34
CA ALA A 35 7.60 7.01 -2.57
C ALA A 35 7.34 6.39 -1.19
N LEU A 36 8.06 5.31 -0.87
CA LEU A 36 7.84 4.55 0.35
C LEU A 36 9.03 4.72 1.29
N GLN A 37 8.73 4.77 2.58
CA GLN A 37 9.68 4.72 3.67
C GLN A 37 9.49 3.40 4.43
N MET A 38 10.59 2.68 4.65
CA MET A 38 10.59 1.42 5.39
C MET A 38 11.34 1.52 6.70
N ALA A 39 10.76 0.92 7.74
CA ALA A 39 11.42 0.69 9.02
C ALA A 39 11.38 -0.81 9.36
N PHE A 40 12.56 -1.39 9.64
CA PHE A 40 12.71 -2.78 10.01
C PHE A 40 12.65 -2.95 11.53
N GLY A 41 11.83 -3.89 12.00
CA GLY A 41 11.80 -4.37 13.37
C GLY A 41 12.86 -5.45 13.61
N GLU A 42 13.27 -5.61 14.87
CA GLU A 42 14.24 -6.64 15.28
C GLU A 42 13.67 -8.07 15.17
N ASP A 43 12.35 -8.19 15.08
CA ASP A 43 11.59 -9.43 14.91
C ASP A 43 11.41 -9.85 13.44
N GLY A 44 12.06 -9.15 12.50
CA GLY A 44 11.93 -9.40 11.06
C GLY A 44 10.64 -8.85 10.45
N THR A 45 9.87 -8.05 11.20
CA THR A 45 8.75 -7.30 10.65
C THR A 45 9.25 -6.05 9.91
N ALA A 46 8.50 -5.61 8.91
CA ALA A 46 8.72 -4.33 8.27
C ALA A 46 7.45 -3.49 8.33
N ARG A 47 7.62 -2.20 8.62
CA ARG A 47 6.58 -1.18 8.51
C ARG A 47 6.84 -0.34 7.28
N VAL A 48 5.83 -0.21 6.43
CA VAL A 48 5.88 0.59 5.21
C VAL A 48 4.93 1.77 5.36
N SER A 49 5.48 2.95 5.11
CA SER A 49 4.75 4.21 5.17
C SER A 49 4.99 5.03 3.90
N SER A 50 4.09 5.94 3.60
CA SER A 50 4.30 6.97 2.59
C SER A 50 5.48 7.85 2.99
N ALA A 51 6.51 7.96 2.15
CA ALA A 51 7.62 8.88 2.40
C ALA A 51 7.18 10.36 2.28
N ALA A 52 6.05 10.63 1.62
CA ALA A 52 5.52 11.97 1.44
C ALA A 52 4.66 12.45 2.63
N SER A 53 3.86 11.55 3.21
CA SER A 53 2.88 11.90 4.25
C SER A 53 3.12 11.23 5.61
N GLY A 54 4.00 10.22 5.68
CA GLY A 54 4.19 9.39 6.87
C GLY A 54 3.04 8.43 7.17
N GLU A 55 1.99 8.42 6.35
CA GLU A 55 0.83 7.53 6.51
C GLU A 55 1.27 6.07 6.42
N MET A 56 0.83 5.24 7.37
CA MET A 56 1.11 3.81 7.36
C MET A 56 0.31 3.15 6.23
N LEU A 57 1.02 2.54 5.28
CA LEU A 57 0.40 1.88 4.12
C LEU A 57 0.33 0.37 4.33
N ALA A 58 1.35 -0.22 4.97
CA ALA A 58 1.46 -1.67 5.16
C ALA A 58 2.21 -2.05 6.43
N SER A 59 1.87 -3.22 6.96
CA SER A 59 2.68 -3.95 7.94
C SER A 59 2.73 -5.43 7.56
N GLY A 60 3.91 -6.05 7.57
CA GLY A 60 4.02 -7.48 7.25
C GLY A 60 5.44 -8.04 7.32
N SER A 61 5.57 -9.33 7.00
CA SER A 61 6.85 -10.03 6.83
C SER A 61 7.46 -9.67 5.48
N TRP A 62 8.56 -8.91 5.49
CA TRP A 62 9.29 -8.54 4.28
C TRP A 62 10.25 -9.66 3.87
N GLN A 63 9.76 -10.57 3.03
CA GLN A 63 10.63 -11.48 2.29
C GLN A 63 11.10 -10.79 1.01
N ALA A 64 12.36 -11.02 0.62
CA ALA A 64 13.03 -10.33 -0.47
C ALA A 64 12.16 -10.24 -1.74
N GLY A 65 11.73 -9.01 -2.07
CA GLY A 65 11.13 -8.67 -3.35
C GLY A 65 9.61 -8.51 -3.39
N ARG A 66 8.86 -8.73 -2.29
CA ARG A 66 7.40 -8.50 -2.30
C ARG A 66 6.85 -8.01 -0.96
N ALA A 67 6.22 -6.84 -0.98
CA ALA A 67 5.26 -6.42 0.03
C ALA A 67 3.83 -6.54 -0.47
N VAL A 68 2.93 -6.84 0.45
CA VAL A 68 1.48 -6.78 0.24
C VAL A 68 0.90 -5.86 1.31
N TYR A 69 0.00 -4.98 0.88
CA TYR A 69 -0.70 -4.07 1.77
C TYR A 69 -2.17 -4.01 1.37
N LYS A 70 -3.03 -3.70 2.34
CA LYS A 70 -4.47 -3.67 2.15
C LYS A 70 -4.96 -2.24 2.32
N THR A 71 -5.60 -1.71 1.30
CA THR A 71 -6.38 -0.47 1.42
C THR A 71 -7.79 -0.83 1.91
N PRO A 72 -8.39 -0.01 2.79
CA PRO A 72 -9.80 -0.16 3.13
C PRO A 72 -10.63 0.27 1.91
N GLU A 73 -11.02 -0.68 1.06
CA GLU A 73 -12.10 -0.44 0.10
C GLU A 73 -13.44 -0.55 0.86
N GLU A 74 -14.00 0.59 1.29
CA GLU A 74 -15.35 0.65 1.84
C GLU A 74 -16.28 1.36 0.85
N CYS A 75 -17.10 0.59 0.14
CA CYS A 75 -18.14 1.15 -0.72
C CYS A 75 -19.42 1.28 0.08
N THR A 76 -19.76 2.48 0.51
CA THR A 76 -21.08 2.79 1.06
C THR A 76 -22.07 2.91 -0.10
N LEU A 77 -23.03 2.00 -0.19
CA LEU A 77 -24.20 2.17 -1.05
C LEU A 77 -25.09 3.24 -0.41
N PHE A 78 -25.23 4.40 -1.05
CA PHE A 78 -26.30 5.35 -0.73
C PHE A 78 -27.48 5.10 -1.66
#